data_AF-A0A8C4WN38-F1
#
_entry.id   AF-A0A8C4WN38-F1
#
_cell.length_a   1.000
_cell.length_b   1.000
_cell.length_c   1.000
_cell.angle_alpha   90.00
_cell.angle_beta   90.00
_cell.angle_gamma   90.00
#
_symmetry.space_group_name_H-M   'P 1'
#
loop_
_entity.id
_entity.type
_entity.pdbx_description
1 polymer ?
#
loop_
_entity_poly.entity_id
_entity_poly.type
_entity_poly.pdbx_seq_one_letter_code
_entity_poly.pdbx_strand_id
1 'polypeptide(L)' 'SKVPQGLLVVLLIQMNTVTIETNGKINAACDSMLPSHGNFVSQTTAAPYRISISSSSFDPGNKITGKLEL' A
#
# COMPACT_ATOMS: atom_id res chain seq x y z
N SER A 1 41.32 -4.33 24.92
CA SER A 1 40.50 -3.53 23.99
C SER A 1 39.22 -3.14 24.71
N LYS A 2 39.02 -1.86 25.02
CA LYS A 2 37.85 -1.36 25.75
C LYS A 2 36.89 -0.84 24.68
N VAL A 3 35.80 -1.56 24.41
CA VAL A 3 34.77 -1.08 23.48
C VAL A 3 34.24 0.23 24.07
N PRO A 4 34.34 1.37 23.36
CA PRO A 4 33.91 2.64 23.90
C PRO A 4 32.42 2.55 24.17
N GLN A 5 32.02 2.88 25.41
CA GLN A 5 30.63 2.74 25.89
C GLN A 5 29.63 3.48 25.00
N GLY A 6 30.07 4.54 24.30
CA GLY A 6 29.25 5.25 23.31
C GLY A 6 28.89 4.43 22.08
N LEU A 7 29.74 3.49 21.62
CA LEU A 7 29.46 2.66 20.44
C LEU A 7 28.34 1.66 20.71
N LEU A 8 28.27 1.12 21.93
CA LEU A 8 27.21 0.20 22.36
C LEU A 8 25.86 0.93 22.46
N VAL A 9 25.87 2.19 22.93
CA VAL A 9 24.67 3.03 23.04
C VAL A 9 24.14 3.41 21.65
N VAL A 10 24.99 3.80 20.70
CA VAL A 10 24.57 4.16 19.33
C VAL A 10 23.96 2.98 18.56
N LEU A 11 24.39 1.74 18.84
CA LEU A 11 23.86 0.55 18.18
C LEU A 11 22.45 0.19 18.68
N LEU A 12 22.11 0.52 19.93
CA LEU A 12 20.83 0.22 20.56
C LEU A 12 19.69 1.16 20.13
N ILE A 13 20.02 2.38 19.66
CA ILE A 13 19.03 3.43 19.34
C ILE A 13 18.45 3.28 17.92
N GLN A 14 18.97 2.36 17.09
CA GLN A 14 18.59 2.21 15.67
C GLN A 14 17.43 1.22 15.44
N MET A 15 16.78 0.75 16.50
CA MET A 15 15.67 -0.20 16.39
C MET A 15 14.37 0.55 16.06
N ASN A 16 14.17 0.88 14.78
CA ASN A 16 12.85 1.30 14.29
C ASN A 16 11.91 0.10 14.39
N THR A 17 11.11 0.03 15.45
CA THR A 17 10.05 -0.97 15.59
C THR A 17 8.96 -0.68 14.57
N VAL A 18 8.81 -1.54 13.56
CA VAL A 18 7.65 -1.55 12.67
C VAL A 18 6.58 -2.44 13.32
N THR A 19 5.58 -1.83 13.95
CA THR A 19 4.43 -2.54 14.50
C THR A 19 3.47 -2.89 13.36
N ILE A 20 3.41 -4.16 12.99
CA ILE A 20 2.39 -4.68 12.06
C ILE A 20 1.21 -5.13 12.91
N GLU A 21 0.22 -4.26 13.05
CA GLU A 21 -1.02 -4.55 13.78
C GLU A 21 -1.89 -5.52 12.96
N THR A 22 -2.04 -6.76 13.41
CA THR A 22 -2.86 -7.81 12.77
C THR A 22 -4.37 -7.59 12.90
N ASN A 23 -4.79 -6.46 13.47
CA ASN A 23 -6.14 -6.23 14.01
C ASN A 23 -7.10 -5.54 13.02
N GLY A 24 -6.72 -5.43 11.74
CA GLY A 24 -7.57 -4.77 10.73
C GLY A 24 -7.72 -3.26 10.94
N LYS A 25 -6.93 -2.65 11.82
CA LYS A 25 -6.79 -1.19 11.85
C LYS A 25 -6.16 -0.78 10.52
N ILE A 26 -6.88 0.07 9.80
CA ILE A 26 -6.46 0.69 8.54
C ILE A 26 -5.12 1.40 8.84
N ASN A 27 -4.01 0.80 8.43
CA ASN A 27 -2.67 1.38 8.57
C ASN A 27 -2.58 2.67 7.74
N ALA A 28 -1.60 3.52 8.05
CA ALA A 28 -1.27 4.73 7.28
C ALA A 28 -1.07 4.50 5.76
N ALA A 29 -0.82 3.26 5.34
CA ALA A 29 -0.81 2.85 3.93
C ALA A 29 -2.16 3.05 3.20
N CYS A 30 -3.26 3.15 3.96
CA CYS A 30 -4.61 3.39 3.44
C CYS A 30 -5.13 4.80 3.77
N ASP A 31 -4.37 5.63 4.50
CA ASP A 31 -4.76 7.02 4.79
C ASP A 31 -4.81 7.86 3.51
N SER A 32 -3.99 7.51 2.52
CA SER A 32 -4.07 8.08 1.17
C SER A 32 -4.33 6.98 0.15
N MET A 33 -5.61 6.78 -0.16
CA MET A 33 -6.01 6.07 -1.39
C MET A 33 -5.86 6.95 -2.64
N LEU A 34 -5.26 8.15 -2.51
CA LEU A 34 -5.03 9.02 -3.64
C LEU A 34 -3.87 8.45 -4.48
N PRO A 35 -4.12 7.96 -5.71
CA PRO A 35 -3.03 7.57 -6.59
C PRO A 35 -2.10 8.77 -6.81
N SER A 36 -0.81 8.56 -6.57
CA SER A 36 0.21 9.58 -6.83
C SER A 36 0.43 9.70 -8.33
N HIS A 37 -0.43 10.50 -8.98
CA HIS A 37 -0.32 10.82 -10.40
C HIS A 37 0.83 11.80 -10.71
N GLY A 38 1.59 12.27 -9.70
CA GLY A 38 2.72 13.18 -9.91
C GLY A 38 2.38 14.34 -10.85
N ASN A 39 3.16 14.49 -11.92
CA ASN A 39 2.92 15.46 -13.01
C ASN A 39 2.28 14.81 -14.26
N PHE A 40 1.80 13.57 -14.16
CA PHE A 40 1.13 12.90 -15.26
C PHE A 40 -0.24 13.53 -15.50
N VAL A 41 -0.51 13.88 -16.75
CA VAL A 41 -1.81 14.42 -17.17
C VAL A 41 -2.82 13.30 -17.39
N SER A 42 -4.09 13.55 -17.10
CA SER A 42 -5.17 12.60 -17.36
C SER A 42 -5.23 12.24 -18.84
N GLN A 43 -5.40 10.96 -19.13
CA GLN A 43 -5.62 10.49 -20.49
C GLN A 43 -6.98 11.01 -21.00
N THR A 44 -6.98 11.64 -22.18
CA THR A 44 -8.19 12.18 -22.83
C THR A 44 -8.69 11.34 -24.00
N THR A 45 -7.92 10.33 -24.40
CA THR A 45 -8.25 9.38 -25.46
C THR A 45 -8.75 8.06 -24.89
N ALA A 46 -9.36 7.21 -25.73
CA ALA A 46 -9.82 5.90 -25.29
C ALA A 46 -8.66 5.04 -24.72
N ALA A 47 -8.92 4.35 -23.60
CA ALA A 47 -7.96 3.44 -22.99
C ALA A 47 -7.65 2.25 -23.91
N PRO A 48 -6.39 1.80 -24.01
CA PRO A 48 -6.00 0.66 -24.83
C PRO A 48 -6.33 -0.70 -24.19
N TYR A 49 -7.09 -0.70 -23.09
CA TYR A 49 -7.53 -1.88 -22.38
C TYR A 49 -8.87 -1.60 -21.70
N ARG A 50 -9.59 -2.66 -21.35
CA ARG A 50 -10.82 -2.61 -20.57
C ARG A 50 -10.66 -3.46 -19.32
N ILE A 51 -11.35 -3.05 -18.25
CA ILE A 51 -11.50 -3.89 -17.07
C ILE A 51 -12.93 -4.43 -17.07
N SER A 52 -13.06 -5.74 -17.03
CA SER A 52 -14.34 -6.42 -16.83
C SER A 52 -14.41 -6.95 -15.41
N ILE A 53 -15.62 -6.90 -14.84
CA ILE A 53 -15.90 -7.39 -13.49
C ILE A 53 -16.95 -8.50 -13.57
N SER A 54 -16.84 -9.49 -12.70
CA SER A 54 -17.77 -10.62 -12.66
C SER A 54 -19.18 -10.25 -12.20
N SER A 55 -19.32 -9.12 -11.49
CA SER A 55 -20.61 -8.56 -11.04
C SER A 55 -20.46 -7.06 -10.78
N SER A 56 -21.49 -6.28 -11.12
CA SER A 56 -21.60 -4.85 -10.78
C SER A 56 -22.38 -4.59 -9.48
N SER A 57 -22.89 -5.64 -8.84
CA SER A 57 -23.60 -5.58 -7.55
C SER A 57 -22.77 -6.27 -6.47
N PHE A 58 -22.76 -5.67 -5.27
CA PHE A 58 -21.98 -6.14 -4.13
C PHE A 58 -22.87 -6.36 -2.91
N ASP A 59 -22.72 -7.53 -2.31
CA ASP A 59 -23.22 -7.88 -0.98
C ASP A 59 -22.05 -8.39 -0.13
N PRO A 60 -22.08 -8.21 1.21
CA PRO A 60 -21.06 -8.75 2.09
C PRO A 60 -20.88 -10.26 1.89
N GLY A 61 -19.63 -10.69 1.67
CA GLY A 61 -19.28 -12.09 1.39
C GLY A 61 -19.17 -12.44 -0.09
N ASN A 62 -19.61 -11.56 -1.00
CA ASN A 62 -19.44 -11.78 -2.44
C ASN A 62 -17.95 -11.73 -2.81
N LYS A 63 -17.53 -12.69 -3.64
CA LYS A 63 -16.24 -12.65 -4.33
C LYS A 63 -16.42 -12.06 -5.72
N ILE A 64 -16.10 -10.77 -5.87
CA ILE A 64 -16.06 -10.10 -7.17
C ILE A 64 -14.65 -10.23 -7.75
N THR A 65 -14.53 -10.70 -8.99
CA THR A 65 -13.25 -10.84 -9.69
C THR A 65 -13.18 -9.82 -10.82
N GLY A 66 -12.04 -9.14 -10.94
CA GLY A 66 -11.71 -8.27 -12.07
C GLY A 66 -10.78 -8.97 -13.05
N LYS A 67 -10.93 -8.68 -14.35
CA LYS A 67 -10.04 -9.14 -15.41
C LYS A 67 -9.62 -7.96 -16.28
N LEU A 68 -8.32 -7.93 -16.63
CA LEU A 68 -7.78 -7.04 -17.65
C LEU A 68 -8.00 -7.64 -19.03
N GLU A 69 -8.57 -6.85 -19.93
CA GLU A 69 -8.81 -7.18 -21.33
C GLU A 69 -7.99 -6.23 -22.21
N LEU A 70 -7.20 -6.79 -23.12
CA LEU A 70 -6.38 -6.06 -24.09
C LEU A 70 -7.15 -5.90 -25.41
#